data_AF-A0A1G9Z3E8-F1
#
_entry.id   AF-A0A1G9Z3E8-F1
#
_cell.length_a   1.000
_cell.length_b   1.000
_cell.length_c   1.000
_cell.angle_alpha   90.00
_cell.angle_beta   90.00
_cell.angle_gamma   90.00
#
_symmetry.space_group_name_H-M   'P 1'
#
loop_
_entity.id
_entity.type
_entity.pdbx_description
1 polymer ?
#
loop_
_entity_poly.entity_id
_entity_poly.type
_entity_poly.pdbx_seq_one_letter_code
_entity_poly.pdbx_strand_id
1 'polypeptide(L)'
;MMNPIRQPAALTRRVVLAGALGAAAGSWSPVAMAADAEKVPTLPGAGEAFEANTLTDLARARAKAPYTGPKTADLPAVLKNLSRDAYEAIHPVEGRAIWADQGIGYSLEPLLRGSIFDTPVSLFLVENGLVTPISYDKASFSAPGIDLPDLDAETAFSGLRLRARFSDGGALADFALLQGGSFFRLVAEGQDFGINARALALRPADARGEEFPLFRALFIETPAPGQPIIVHALAESESATAAFKLTLTPGREASVAGIDGTVFARADLDHIGLGGMQGSYLFGPLDRRRVDDLRAAAFSVEGLAIHNGYGEPIWRPVHNPETLQVSAFVDRAPKGFGLMQRARAYHDFDDDRRHWEQRPSLWLEPLDDWNEGAVTLLEIPSDSELNENIFAYWRPKAKLAKGGEMRFLCRQHWSKGWPDPLPPEIARVIDSRCGHGSAGNRRLFAVDFQGDTLFGPGDIDVDLSASAGTITRQDQYRYPDRRTLRILFELDPGNERASELRLALRRGQARASETWLFRWTP
;
A
#
# COMPACT_ATOMS: atom_id res chain seq x y z
N MET A 1 55.27 -38.31 -15.93
CA MET A 1 56.37 -38.97 -15.18
C MET A 1 56.74 -38.09 -14.00
N MET A 2 57.10 -38.73 -12.89
CA MET A 2 57.18 -38.25 -11.50
C MET A 2 57.61 -36.79 -11.25
N ASN A 3 56.88 -36.16 -10.32
CA ASN A 3 57.46 -35.22 -9.37
C ASN A 3 58.14 -36.00 -8.24
N PRO A 4 59.08 -35.38 -7.50
CA PRO A 4 58.88 -35.25 -6.05
C PRO A 4 59.22 -33.80 -5.61
N ILE A 5 58.81 -33.21 -4.47
CA ILE A 5 58.90 -33.63 -3.07
C ILE A 5 57.91 -32.79 -2.23
N ARG A 6 57.42 -33.43 -1.15
CA ARG A 6 56.70 -33.01 0.09
C ARG A 6 57.16 -31.67 0.74
N GLN A 7 56.45 -30.96 1.64
CA GLN A 7 55.45 -31.22 2.73
C GLN A 7 55.06 -29.83 3.35
N PRO A 8 54.30 -29.65 4.47
CA PRO A 8 53.32 -30.51 5.18
C PRO A 8 52.01 -29.81 5.70
N ALA A 9 51.05 -30.67 6.08
CA ALA A 9 50.08 -30.63 7.21
C ALA A 9 49.02 -29.50 7.37
N ALA A 10 47.72 -29.87 7.29
CA ALA A 10 46.85 -30.23 8.44
C ALA A 10 45.43 -30.66 7.97
N LEU A 11 44.84 -31.64 8.66
CA LEU A 11 43.63 -32.43 8.34
C LEU A 11 42.48 -32.05 9.31
N THR A 12 41.33 -31.55 8.84
CA THR A 12 40.03 -32.22 8.55
C THR A 12 39.08 -32.53 9.72
N ARG A 13 37.78 -32.38 9.43
CA ARG A 13 36.68 -33.10 10.07
C ARG A 13 35.53 -33.28 9.06
N ARG A 14 35.27 -34.51 8.63
CA ARG A 14 33.92 -35.05 8.38
C ARG A 14 33.93 -36.52 7.93
N VAL A 15 32.94 -37.26 8.47
CA VAL A 15 32.21 -38.44 7.94
C VAL A 15 32.50 -39.83 8.54
N VAL A 16 31.55 -40.24 9.41
CA VAL A 16 30.73 -41.49 9.46
C VAL A 16 31.42 -42.87 9.51
N LEU A 17 31.02 -43.71 10.50
CA LEU A 17 30.47 -45.06 10.24
C LEU A 17 29.70 -45.65 11.44
N ALA A 18 28.74 -46.53 11.11
CA ALA A 18 27.75 -47.20 11.96
C ALA A 18 28.23 -48.52 12.59
N GLY A 19 27.53 -49.01 13.62
CA GLY A 19 27.61 -50.41 14.09
C GLY A 19 27.01 -50.63 15.50
N ALA A 20 26.00 -51.50 15.60
CA ALA A 20 25.11 -51.72 16.74
C ALA A 20 25.60 -52.72 17.81
N LEU A 21 25.04 -52.64 19.05
CA LEU A 21 24.41 -53.74 19.82
C LEU A 21 24.03 -53.33 21.28
N GLY A 22 22.76 -53.54 21.65
CA GLY A 22 22.40 -54.32 22.86
C GLY A 22 21.99 -53.65 24.19
N ALA A 23 20.72 -53.24 24.28
CA ALA A 23 19.74 -53.41 25.39
C ALA A 23 20.08 -53.18 26.89
N ALA A 24 19.28 -52.31 27.56
CA ALA A 24 18.31 -52.72 28.60
C ALA A 24 17.36 -51.57 29.02
N ALA A 25 16.15 -51.97 29.40
CA ALA A 25 14.91 -51.21 29.58
C ALA A 25 14.87 -50.14 30.69
N GLY A 26 13.98 -49.17 30.50
CA GLY A 26 13.54 -48.20 31.51
C GLY A 26 12.38 -47.36 30.99
N SER A 27 11.21 -47.99 30.84
CA SER A 27 9.98 -47.41 30.30
C SER A 27 9.32 -46.46 31.31
N TRP A 28 9.39 -45.15 31.06
CA TRP A 28 8.37 -44.19 31.49
C TRP A 28 7.93 -43.40 30.26
N SER A 29 6.79 -43.77 29.69
CA SER A 29 6.11 -42.93 28.70
C SER A 29 5.56 -41.70 29.43
N PRO A 30 5.99 -40.47 29.10
CA PRO A 30 5.10 -39.36 29.32
C PRO A 30 3.93 -39.63 28.36
N VAL A 31 2.73 -39.78 28.90
CA VAL A 31 1.52 -39.60 28.11
C VAL A 31 1.57 -38.14 27.69
N ALA A 32 2.17 -37.88 26.53
CA ALA A 32 1.94 -36.65 25.80
C ALA A 32 0.45 -36.69 25.48
N MET A 33 -0.33 -35.90 26.23
CA MET A 33 -1.62 -35.44 25.78
C MET A 33 -1.37 -34.83 24.40
N ALA A 34 -1.64 -35.60 23.34
CA ALA A 34 -1.78 -35.05 22.02
C ALA A 34 -2.92 -34.06 22.14
N ALA A 35 -2.60 -32.78 22.30
CA ALA A 35 -3.57 -31.73 22.09
C ALA A 35 -4.11 -31.97 20.69
N ASP A 36 -5.40 -32.27 20.56
CA ASP A 36 -6.07 -32.30 19.28
C ASP A 36 -5.66 -31.02 18.55
N ALA A 37 -5.04 -31.16 17.37
CA ALA A 37 -4.74 -30.02 16.54
C ALA A 37 -6.07 -29.29 16.31
N GLU A 38 -6.21 -28.10 16.89
CA GLU A 38 -7.45 -27.32 16.85
C GLU A 38 -7.85 -27.18 15.36
N LYS A 39 -8.95 -27.84 14.99
CA LYS A 39 -9.41 -27.89 13.60
C LYS A 39 -9.69 -26.46 13.18
N VAL A 40 -9.05 -26.01 12.09
CA VAL A 40 -9.23 -24.64 11.57
C VAL A 40 -10.73 -24.38 11.38
N PRO A 41 -11.33 -23.40 12.11
CA PRO A 41 -12.74 -23.07 11.98
C PRO A 41 -13.12 -22.78 10.52
N THR A 42 -14.20 -23.37 10.02
CA THR A 42 -14.65 -23.18 8.62
C THR A 42 -15.27 -21.80 8.41
N LEU A 43 -15.34 -21.35 7.15
CA LEU A 43 -16.10 -20.16 6.78
C LEU A 43 -17.60 -20.40 6.99
N PRO A 44 -18.39 -19.36 7.32
CA PRO A 44 -19.85 -19.45 7.34
C PRO A 44 -20.42 -20.02 6.04
N GLY A 45 -21.27 -21.04 6.16
CA GLY A 45 -21.94 -21.70 5.05
C GLY A 45 -23.15 -20.95 4.51
N ALA A 46 -23.72 -21.45 3.41
CA ALA A 46 -24.93 -20.90 2.82
C ALA A 46 -26.12 -20.95 3.81
N GLY A 47 -26.80 -19.83 3.99
CA GLY A 47 -27.93 -19.68 4.91
C GLY A 47 -27.56 -19.54 6.38
N GLU A 48 -26.27 -19.55 6.73
CA GLU A 48 -25.83 -19.23 8.10
C GLU A 48 -25.98 -17.73 8.38
N ALA A 49 -26.19 -17.40 9.66
CA ALA A 49 -26.33 -16.02 10.11
C ALA A 49 -24.97 -15.28 10.03
N PHE A 50 -25.03 -14.04 9.55
CA PHE A 50 -23.91 -13.12 9.50
C PHE A 50 -24.21 -11.89 10.36
N GLU A 51 -23.71 -11.91 11.59
CA GLU A 51 -23.79 -10.83 12.56
C GLU A 51 -22.52 -9.98 12.59
N ALA A 52 -22.58 -8.83 13.26
CA ALA A 52 -21.51 -7.83 13.31
C ALA A 52 -20.13 -8.38 13.74
N ASN A 53 -20.08 -9.37 14.63
CA ASN A 53 -18.83 -9.94 15.14
C ASN A 53 -18.41 -11.25 14.46
N THR A 54 -19.21 -11.79 13.53
CA THR A 54 -18.98 -13.12 12.91
C THR A 54 -17.55 -13.27 12.42
N LEU A 55 -17.04 -12.28 11.69
CA LEU A 55 -15.72 -12.35 11.08
C LEU A 55 -14.58 -12.11 12.07
N THR A 56 -14.80 -11.22 13.04
CA THR A 56 -13.84 -10.95 14.12
C THR A 56 -13.67 -12.17 15.02
N ASP A 57 -14.76 -12.85 15.35
CA ASP A 57 -14.72 -14.08 16.15
C ASP A 57 -14.10 -15.24 15.37
N LEU A 58 -14.40 -15.34 14.06
CA LEU A 58 -13.77 -16.31 13.18
C LEU A 58 -12.25 -16.10 13.07
N ALA A 59 -11.80 -14.86 12.86
CA ALA A 59 -10.37 -14.52 12.83
C ALA A 59 -9.70 -14.88 14.15
N ARG A 60 -10.28 -14.50 15.29
CA ARG A 60 -9.76 -14.85 16.63
C ARG A 60 -9.62 -16.36 16.82
N ALA A 61 -10.62 -17.12 16.40
CA ALA A 61 -10.59 -18.58 16.52
C ALA A 61 -9.52 -19.19 15.60
N ARG A 62 -9.41 -18.70 14.35
CA ARG A 62 -8.39 -19.17 13.40
C ARG A 62 -6.97 -18.80 13.82
N ALA A 63 -6.76 -17.71 14.57
CA ALA A 63 -5.46 -17.35 15.11
C ALA A 63 -4.88 -18.39 16.10
N LYS A 64 -5.74 -19.22 16.70
CA LYS A 64 -5.33 -20.28 17.64
C LYS A 64 -4.91 -21.57 16.91
N ALA A 65 -5.40 -21.76 15.68
CA ALA A 65 -5.04 -22.90 14.85
C ALA A 65 -3.77 -22.65 14.03
N PRO A 66 -3.01 -23.70 13.66
CA PRO A 66 -1.88 -23.58 12.74
C PRO A 66 -2.29 -22.96 11.40
N TYR A 67 -1.42 -22.11 10.84
CA TYR A 67 -1.64 -21.54 9.52
C TYR A 67 -1.63 -22.62 8.44
N THR A 68 -2.65 -22.63 7.58
CA THR A 68 -2.70 -23.44 6.37
C THR A 68 -2.78 -22.52 5.16
N GLY A 69 -1.70 -22.46 4.38
CA GLY A 69 -1.62 -21.67 3.15
C GLY A 69 -2.72 -22.02 2.13
N PRO A 70 -3.10 -21.10 1.22
CA PRO A 70 -4.02 -21.43 0.15
C PRO A 70 -3.39 -22.45 -0.79
N LYS A 71 -4.20 -23.31 -1.40
CA LYS A 71 -3.76 -24.14 -2.52
C LYS A 71 -3.75 -23.26 -3.77
N THR A 72 -2.60 -23.20 -4.46
CA THR A 72 -2.43 -22.43 -5.71
C THR A 72 -2.10 -23.33 -6.90
N ALA A 73 -1.61 -24.55 -6.64
CA ALA A 73 -1.22 -25.52 -7.67
C ALA A 73 -2.42 -26.12 -8.43
N ASP A 74 -3.63 -25.90 -7.95
CA ASP A 74 -4.90 -26.34 -8.54
C ASP A 74 -5.40 -25.40 -9.65
N LEU A 75 -4.75 -24.25 -9.87
CA LEU A 75 -5.10 -23.33 -10.96
C LEU A 75 -4.82 -23.98 -12.34
N PRO A 76 -5.83 -24.15 -13.22
CA PRO A 76 -5.61 -24.72 -14.54
C PRO A 76 -4.62 -23.92 -15.40
N ALA A 77 -3.80 -24.63 -16.18
CA ALA A 77 -2.74 -24.02 -17.00
C ALA A 77 -3.25 -22.96 -17.99
N VAL A 78 -4.49 -23.12 -18.50
CA VAL A 78 -5.14 -22.16 -19.40
C VAL A 78 -5.33 -20.79 -18.76
N LEU A 79 -5.57 -20.74 -17.45
CA LEU A 79 -5.70 -19.49 -16.68
C LEU A 79 -4.34 -19.03 -16.16
N LYS A 80 -3.49 -19.96 -15.68
CA LYS A 80 -2.17 -19.66 -15.11
C LYS A 80 -1.23 -18.97 -16.11
N ASN A 81 -1.27 -19.38 -17.38
CA ASN A 81 -0.33 -18.93 -18.40
C ASN A 81 -0.83 -17.71 -19.20
N LEU A 82 -1.90 -17.05 -18.76
CA LEU A 82 -2.42 -15.86 -19.42
C LEU A 82 -1.40 -14.72 -19.37
N SER A 83 -1.23 -14.05 -20.51
CA SER A 83 -0.59 -12.73 -20.56
C SER A 83 -1.46 -11.72 -19.80
N ARG A 84 -0.87 -10.59 -19.40
CA ARG A 84 -1.60 -9.51 -18.74
C ARG A 84 -2.81 -9.07 -19.56
N ASP A 85 -2.61 -8.78 -20.84
CA ASP A 85 -3.67 -8.26 -21.71
C ASP A 85 -4.80 -9.30 -21.89
N ALA A 86 -4.47 -10.59 -21.99
CA ALA A 86 -5.47 -11.65 -22.08
C ALA A 86 -6.26 -11.83 -20.77
N TYR A 87 -5.60 -11.65 -19.63
CA TYR A 87 -6.25 -11.70 -18.32
C TYR A 87 -7.17 -10.49 -18.08
N GLU A 88 -6.70 -9.28 -18.39
CA GLU A 88 -7.47 -8.03 -18.29
C GLU A 88 -8.68 -8.00 -19.23
N ALA A 89 -8.63 -8.76 -20.33
CA ALA A 89 -9.75 -8.91 -21.26
C ALA A 89 -10.89 -9.80 -20.72
N ILE A 90 -10.71 -10.52 -19.60
CA ILE A 90 -11.78 -11.31 -18.97
C ILE A 90 -12.72 -10.37 -18.22
N HIS A 91 -14.01 -10.40 -18.56
CA HIS A 91 -15.03 -9.57 -17.93
C HIS A 91 -16.37 -10.31 -17.86
N PRO A 92 -17.31 -9.92 -16.98
CA PRO A 92 -18.65 -10.46 -17.01
C PRO A 92 -19.30 -10.24 -18.37
N VAL A 93 -20.10 -11.19 -18.83
CA VAL A 93 -21.00 -10.96 -19.97
C VAL A 93 -21.90 -9.77 -19.64
N GLU A 94 -22.21 -8.95 -20.65
CA GLU A 94 -23.08 -7.78 -20.49
C GLU A 94 -24.38 -8.14 -19.75
N GLY A 95 -24.73 -7.34 -18.74
CA GLY A 95 -25.90 -7.56 -17.87
C GLY A 95 -25.76 -8.69 -16.83
N ARG A 96 -24.66 -9.46 -16.82
CA ARG A 96 -24.46 -10.57 -15.87
C ARG A 96 -23.61 -10.22 -14.65
N ALA A 97 -23.12 -9.00 -14.53
CA ALA A 97 -22.54 -8.54 -13.28
C ALA A 97 -23.61 -8.56 -12.17
N ILE A 98 -23.20 -8.91 -10.95
CA ILE A 98 -24.11 -8.98 -9.81
C ILE A 98 -24.63 -7.56 -9.54
N TRP A 99 -25.96 -7.45 -9.37
CA TRP A 99 -26.72 -6.20 -9.18
C TRP A 99 -26.81 -5.24 -10.38
N ALA A 100 -26.29 -5.59 -11.56
CA ALA A 100 -26.27 -4.71 -12.74
C ALA A 100 -27.65 -4.06 -13.04
N ASP A 101 -28.72 -4.85 -12.91
CA ASP A 101 -30.09 -4.44 -13.27
C ASP A 101 -31.00 -4.15 -12.06
N GLN A 102 -30.43 -4.05 -10.86
CA GLN A 102 -31.22 -3.87 -9.63
C GLN A 102 -31.44 -2.41 -9.20
N GLY A 103 -30.82 -1.45 -9.92
CA GLY A 103 -30.99 -0.03 -9.64
C GLY A 103 -30.39 0.45 -8.31
N ILE A 104 -29.54 -0.37 -7.66
CA ILE A 104 -28.96 -0.05 -6.34
C ILE A 104 -27.78 0.92 -6.39
N GLY A 105 -27.31 1.27 -7.60
CA GLY A 105 -26.18 2.18 -7.80
C GLY A 105 -24.80 1.52 -7.85
N TYR A 106 -24.74 0.19 -7.72
CA TYR A 106 -23.51 -0.60 -7.79
C TYR A 106 -23.67 -1.81 -8.72
N SER A 107 -22.54 -2.29 -9.24
CA SER A 107 -22.41 -3.66 -9.73
C SER A 107 -21.16 -4.32 -9.17
N LEU A 108 -21.24 -5.63 -8.94
CA LEU A 108 -20.14 -6.45 -8.44
C LEU A 108 -19.72 -7.45 -9.52
N GLU A 109 -18.42 -7.47 -9.79
CA GLU A 109 -17.79 -8.33 -10.79
C GLU A 109 -16.78 -9.25 -10.08
N PRO A 110 -17.07 -10.55 -9.92
CA PRO A 110 -16.08 -11.50 -9.42
C PRO A 110 -14.91 -11.62 -10.40
N LEU A 111 -13.68 -11.64 -9.89
CA LEU A 111 -12.48 -11.76 -10.72
C LEU A 111 -11.96 -13.18 -10.68
N LEU A 112 -11.78 -13.80 -11.84
CA LEU A 112 -11.25 -15.17 -11.91
C LEU A 112 -9.78 -15.21 -11.44
N ARG A 113 -9.35 -16.35 -10.91
CA ARG A 113 -7.93 -16.65 -10.78
C ARG A 113 -7.29 -16.75 -12.17
N GLY A 114 -6.03 -16.34 -12.28
CA GLY A 114 -5.30 -16.38 -13.54
C GLY A 114 -4.06 -15.50 -13.52
N SER A 115 -3.14 -15.76 -14.44
CA SER A 115 -1.87 -15.05 -14.53
C SER A 115 -1.15 -15.05 -13.16
N ILE A 116 -0.83 -13.88 -12.62
CA ILE A 116 -0.21 -13.73 -11.28
C ILE A 116 -1.19 -13.88 -10.11
N PHE A 117 -2.50 -13.87 -10.35
CA PHE A 117 -3.54 -13.96 -9.32
C PHE A 117 -3.97 -15.41 -9.12
N ASP A 118 -3.08 -16.23 -8.56
CA ASP A 118 -3.27 -17.68 -8.39
C ASP A 118 -3.90 -18.08 -7.04
N THR A 119 -4.03 -17.12 -6.14
CA THR A 119 -4.53 -17.33 -4.78
C THR A 119 -6.06 -17.26 -4.77
N PRO A 120 -6.75 -18.30 -4.28
CA PRO A 120 -8.21 -18.31 -4.19
C PRO A 120 -8.72 -17.39 -3.08
N VAL A 121 -9.81 -16.69 -3.37
CA VAL A 121 -10.59 -15.87 -2.42
C VAL A 121 -12.04 -16.30 -2.50
N SER A 122 -12.61 -16.76 -1.39
CA SER A 122 -14.03 -17.10 -1.32
C SER A 122 -14.88 -15.84 -1.27
N LEU A 123 -15.92 -15.76 -2.09
CA LEU A 123 -16.79 -14.58 -2.16
C LEU A 123 -18.21 -14.93 -1.72
N PHE A 124 -18.81 -14.08 -0.90
CA PHE A 124 -20.15 -14.27 -0.37
C PHE A 124 -20.94 -12.96 -0.44
N LEU A 125 -22.23 -13.05 -0.75
CA LEU A 125 -23.20 -12.00 -0.48
C LEU A 125 -23.76 -12.18 0.93
N VAL A 126 -24.07 -11.07 1.58
CA VAL A 126 -24.80 -11.04 2.85
C VAL A 126 -26.10 -10.29 2.64
N GLU A 127 -27.22 -11.01 2.74
CA GLU A 127 -28.56 -10.50 2.45
C GLU A 127 -29.47 -10.81 3.63
N ASN A 128 -30.07 -9.77 4.23
CA ASN A 128 -30.91 -9.91 5.43
C ASN A 128 -30.20 -10.66 6.58
N GLY A 129 -28.88 -10.47 6.71
CA GLY A 129 -28.07 -11.15 7.71
C GLY A 129 -27.81 -12.63 7.43
N LEU A 130 -28.01 -13.11 6.20
CA LEU A 130 -27.73 -14.48 5.78
C LEU A 130 -26.65 -14.53 4.71
N VAL A 131 -25.78 -15.54 4.80
CA VAL A 131 -24.66 -15.75 3.87
C VAL A 131 -25.11 -16.51 2.62
N THR A 132 -24.74 -16.01 1.45
CA THR A 132 -24.96 -16.67 0.15
C THR A 132 -23.64 -16.73 -0.63
N PRO A 133 -23.06 -17.91 -0.89
CA PRO A 133 -21.84 -18.04 -1.69
C PRO A 133 -22.05 -17.56 -3.13
N ILE A 134 -21.10 -16.78 -3.65
CA ILE A 134 -21.09 -16.42 -5.08
C ILE A 134 -20.63 -17.64 -5.86
N SER A 135 -21.48 -18.12 -6.77
CA SER A 135 -21.18 -19.29 -7.60
C SER A 135 -20.36 -18.91 -8.83
N TYR A 136 -19.53 -19.83 -9.32
CA TYR A 136 -18.89 -19.71 -10.61
C TYR A 136 -19.77 -20.34 -11.69
N ASP A 137 -20.04 -19.56 -12.74
CA ASP A 137 -20.63 -20.02 -13.99
C ASP A 137 -19.80 -19.47 -15.14
N LYS A 138 -19.11 -20.36 -15.87
CA LYS A 138 -18.27 -19.95 -17.01
C LYS A 138 -19.06 -19.21 -18.10
N ALA A 139 -20.35 -19.49 -18.26
CA ALA A 139 -21.19 -18.78 -19.24
C ALA A 139 -21.49 -17.33 -18.82
N SER A 140 -21.18 -16.95 -17.59
CA SER A 140 -21.32 -15.58 -17.10
C SER A 140 -20.10 -14.71 -17.35
N PHE A 141 -19.04 -15.26 -17.97
CA PHE A 141 -17.82 -14.55 -18.33
C PHE A 141 -17.58 -14.55 -19.84
N SER A 142 -17.10 -13.41 -20.35
CA SER A 142 -16.51 -13.26 -21.67
C SER A 142 -15.00 -13.31 -21.53
N ALA A 143 -14.35 -14.24 -22.25
CA ALA A 143 -12.89 -14.42 -22.24
C ALA A 143 -12.41 -14.62 -23.69
N PRO A 144 -12.09 -13.53 -24.43
CA PRO A 144 -11.74 -13.63 -25.85
C PRO A 144 -10.55 -14.56 -26.10
N GLY A 145 -10.77 -15.58 -26.94
CA GLY A 145 -9.72 -16.54 -27.33
C GLY A 145 -9.36 -17.58 -26.27
N ILE A 146 -10.13 -17.69 -25.19
CA ILE A 146 -9.88 -18.60 -24.06
C ILE A 146 -11.14 -19.44 -23.83
N ASP A 147 -10.98 -20.76 -23.77
CA ASP A 147 -12.03 -21.66 -23.27
C ASP A 147 -11.91 -21.78 -21.75
N LEU A 148 -12.91 -21.26 -21.03
CA LEU A 148 -12.88 -21.23 -19.58
C LEU A 148 -13.17 -22.63 -19.00
N PRO A 149 -12.34 -23.13 -18.08
CA PRO A 149 -12.56 -24.44 -17.47
C PRO A 149 -13.77 -24.41 -16.53
N ASP A 150 -14.30 -25.60 -16.23
CA ASP A 150 -15.19 -25.77 -15.08
C ASP A 150 -14.36 -25.65 -13.78
N LEU A 151 -14.84 -24.85 -12.83
CA LEU A 151 -14.18 -24.56 -11.56
C LEU A 151 -15.21 -24.60 -10.44
N ASP A 152 -14.77 -24.96 -9.23
CA ASP A 152 -15.57 -24.77 -8.03
C ASP A 152 -15.48 -23.31 -7.55
N ALA A 153 -16.56 -22.76 -7.01
CA ALA A 153 -16.60 -21.37 -6.52
C ALA A 153 -15.48 -21.05 -5.50
N GLU A 154 -15.12 -22.02 -4.65
CA GLU A 154 -14.03 -21.90 -3.66
C GLU A 154 -12.64 -21.70 -4.31
N THR A 155 -12.51 -22.05 -5.59
CA THR A 155 -11.26 -22.05 -6.35
C THR A 155 -11.33 -21.17 -7.59
N ALA A 156 -12.48 -20.55 -7.90
CA ALA A 156 -12.65 -19.82 -9.14
C ALA A 156 -12.08 -18.41 -9.06
N PHE A 157 -12.23 -17.74 -7.90
CA PHE A 157 -12.04 -16.30 -7.79
C PHE A 157 -10.73 -15.91 -7.10
N SER A 158 -10.19 -14.76 -7.47
CA SER A 158 -9.01 -14.12 -6.87
C SER A 158 -9.33 -12.81 -6.15
N GLY A 159 -10.57 -12.35 -6.23
CA GLY A 159 -11.00 -11.04 -5.74
C GLY A 159 -12.27 -10.57 -6.41
N LEU A 160 -12.55 -9.27 -6.29
CA LEU A 160 -13.73 -8.64 -6.90
C LEU A 160 -13.42 -7.21 -7.37
N ARG A 161 -14.19 -6.75 -8.36
CA ARG A 161 -14.30 -5.34 -8.76
C ARG A 161 -15.70 -4.83 -8.43
N LEU A 162 -15.78 -3.61 -7.92
CA LEU A 162 -17.00 -2.86 -7.73
C LEU A 162 -17.02 -1.70 -8.71
N ARG A 163 -18.15 -1.54 -9.39
CA ARG A 163 -18.49 -0.34 -10.14
C ARG A 163 -19.59 0.40 -9.42
N ALA A 164 -19.57 1.72 -9.48
CA ALA A 164 -20.53 2.57 -8.80
C ALA A 164 -21.03 3.70 -9.71
N ARG A 165 -22.23 4.21 -9.40
CA ARG A 165 -22.70 5.49 -9.92
C ARG A 165 -22.21 6.58 -8.98
N PHE A 166 -21.46 7.54 -9.51
CA PHE A 166 -20.92 8.67 -8.73
C PHE A 166 -21.88 9.87 -8.66
N SER A 167 -22.95 9.84 -9.46
CA SER A 167 -24.00 10.85 -9.52
C SER A 167 -25.34 10.21 -9.92
N ASP A 168 -26.44 10.84 -9.53
CA ASP A 168 -27.78 10.38 -9.88
C ASP A 168 -27.97 10.34 -11.41
N GLY A 169 -28.34 9.17 -11.93
CA GLY A 169 -28.49 8.95 -13.37
C GLY A 169 -27.18 8.74 -14.15
N GLY A 170 -26.02 8.94 -13.54
CA GLY A 170 -24.70 8.68 -14.15
C GLY A 170 -24.44 7.19 -14.38
N ALA A 171 -23.63 6.83 -15.38
CA ALA A 171 -23.30 5.44 -15.68
C ALA A 171 -22.46 4.78 -14.57
N LEU A 172 -22.50 3.45 -14.49
CA LEU A 172 -21.59 2.69 -13.63
C LEU A 172 -20.16 2.83 -14.16
N ALA A 173 -19.24 3.27 -13.31
CA ALA A 173 -17.81 3.35 -13.59
C ALA A 173 -17.02 2.61 -12.52
N ASP A 174 -15.76 2.29 -12.81
CA ASP A 174 -14.87 1.66 -11.83
C ASP A 174 -14.82 2.46 -10.54
N PHE A 175 -14.92 1.75 -9.41
CA PHE A 175 -14.96 2.36 -8.08
C PHE A 175 -13.97 1.72 -7.13
N ALA A 176 -14.01 0.38 -7.00
CA ALA A 176 -13.10 -0.33 -6.10
C ALA A 176 -12.64 -1.67 -6.68
N LEU A 177 -11.45 -2.10 -6.28
CA LEU A 177 -10.85 -3.38 -6.65
C LEU A 177 -10.22 -4.01 -5.41
N LEU A 178 -10.57 -5.25 -5.08
CA LEU A 178 -9.97 -6.02 -3.98
C LEU A 178 -9.39 -7.31 -4.56
N GLN A 179 -8.07 -7.38 -4.72
CA GLN A 179 -7.40 -8.48 -5.40
C GLN A 179 -5.89 -8.46 -5.11
N GLY A 180 -5.28 -9.64 -4.99
CA GLY A 180 -3.82 -9.78 -4.84
C GLY A 180 -3.35 -9.52 -3.41
N GLY A 181 -3.29 -10.57 -2.59
CA GLY A 181 -2.95 -10.45 -1.18
C GLY A 181 -4.08 -9.81 -0.36
N SER A 182 -3.74 -8.85 0.50
CA SER A 182 -4.70 -8.05 1.28
C SER A 182 -4.84 -6.63 0.70
N PHE A 183 -4.67 -6.51 -0.62
CA PHE A 183 -4.64 -5.23 -1.31
C PHE A 183 -6.02 -4.81 -1.78
N PHE A 184 -6.27 -3.51 -1.73
CA PHE A 184 -7.46 -2.91 -2.33
C PHE A 184 -7.15 -1.52 -2.90
N ARG A 185 -7.98 -1.10 -3.86
CA ARG A 185 -7.88 0.19 -4.56
C ARG A 185 -9.26 0.83 -4.61
N LEU A 186 -9.33 2.15 -4.45
CA LEU A 186 -10.50 2.93 -4.80
C LEU A 186 -10.12 4.05 -5.78
N VAL A 187 -11.13 4.59 -6.46
CA VAL A 187 -11.01 5.77 -7.33
C VAL A 187 -12.18 6.72 -7.10
N ALA A 188 -11.97 8.02 -7.32
CA ALA A 188 -13.06 8.98 -7.48
C ALA A 188 -13.56 8.99 -8.94
N GLU A 189 -14.68 9.66 -9.20
CA GLU A 189 -15.35 9.69 -10.52
C GLU A 189 -14.39 10.05 -11.67
N GLY A 190 -14.14 9.16 -12.63
CA GLY A 190 -13.28 9.49 -13.79
C GLY A 190 -11.78 9.52 -13.50
N GLN A 191 -11.34 8.83 -12.45
CA GLN A 191 -9.95 8.46 -12.25
C GLN A 191 -9.69 7.01 -12.64
N ASP A 192 -8.45 6.72 -12.99
CA ASP A 192 -7.96 5.34 -13.13
C ASP A 192 -7.28 4.86 -11.85
N PHE A 193 -7.31 3.55 -11.61
CA PHE A 193 -6.62 2.94 -10.47
C PHE A 193 -5.12 3.24 -10.46
N GLY A 194 -4.55 3.72 -9.37
CA GLY A 194 -3.10 3.98 -9.25
C GLY A 194 -2.53 3.33 -8.00
N ILE A 195 -2.76 3.98 -6.86
CA ILE A 195 -2.25 3.56 -5.56
C ILE A 195 -2.88 2.24 -5.08
N ASN A 196 -2.02 1.36 -4.58
CA ASN A 196 -2.24 0.27 -3.62
C ASN A 196 -2.59 0.70 -2.20
N ALA A 197 -3.70 0.29 -1.59
CA ALA A 197 -3.77 0.14 -0.14
C ALA A 197 -3.51 -1.31 0.27
N ARG A 198 -2.82 -1.52 1.39
CA ARG A 198 -2.65 -2.82 2.05
C ARG A 198 -3.41 -2.80 3.37
N ALA A 199 -4.34 -3.74 3.55
CA ALA A 199 -5.12 -3.82 4.79
C ALA A 199 -4.24 -4.13 6.02
N LEU A 200 -3.18 -4.92 5.83
CA LEU A 200 -2.17 -5.21 6.85
C LEU A 200 -0.82 -5.50 6.19
N ALA A 201 0.26 -4.97 6.76
CA ALA A 201 1.62 -5.28 6.34
C ALA A 201 2.42 -5.85 7.52
N LEU A 202 3.22 -6.89 7.28
CA LEU A 202 4.00 -7.57 8.31
C LEU A 202 5.46 -7.67 7.87
N ARG A 203 6.37 -7.14 8.68
CA ARG A 203 7.81 -7.09 8.39
C ARG A 203 8.21 -6.50 7.02
N PRO A 204 7.63 -5.38 6.54
CA PRO A 204 8.07 -4.78 5.27
C PRO A 204 9.55 -4.44 5.28
N ALA A 205 10.28 -4.86 4.24
CA ALA A 205 11.73 -4.69 4.09
C ALA A 205 12.58 -5.18 5.29
N ASP A 206 12.08 -6.12 6.08
CA ASP A 206 12.83 -6.76 7.16
C ASP A 206 13.80 -7.82 6.59
N ALA A 207 14.97 -7.97 7.22
CA ALA A 207 15.96 -8.97 6.82
C ALA A 207 15.47 -10.42 6.92
N ARG A 208 14.44 -10.68 7.75
CA ARG A 208 13.75 -11.99 7.88
C ARG A 208 12.80 -12.28 6.73
N GLY A 209 12.53 -11.30 5.86
CA GLY A 209 11.55 -11.37 4.79
C GLY A 209 10.21 -10.76 5.20
N GLU A 210 9.62 -10.04 4.26
CA GLU A 210 8.26 -9.54 4.35
C GLU A 210 7.25 -10.68 4.30
N GLU A 211 6.23 -10.59 5.13
CA GLU A 211 5.10 -11.52 5.14
C GLU A 211 3.87 -10.79 4.59
N PHE A 212 3.22 -11.39 3.59
CA PHE A 212 2.07 -10.81 2.90
C PHE A 212 0.77 -11.48 3.38
N PRO A 213 -0.05 -10.81 4.20
CA PRO A 213 -1.40 -11.29 4.50
C PRO A 213 -2.25 -11.37 3.23
N LEU A 214 -3.00 -12.46 3.11
CA LEU A 214 -3.85 -12.77 1.97
C LEU A 214 -5.32 -12.69 2.39
N PHE A 215 -6.17 -12.01 1.61
CA PHE A 215 -7.61 -12.18 1.78
C PHE A 215 -7.99 -13.64 1.53
N ARG A 216 -8.73 -14.22 2.46
CA ARG A 216 -9.26 -15.60 2.38
C ARG A 216 -10.73 -15.62 2.00
N ALA A 217 -11.49 -14.66 2.52
CA ALA A 217 -12.90 -14.52 2.22
C ALA A 217 -13.31 -13.05 2.24
N LEU A 218 -14.21 -12.70 1.33
CA LEU A 218 -14.90 -11.41 1.27
C LEU A 218 -16.40 -11.65 1.39
N PHE A 219 -17.04 -10.97 2.33
CA PHE A 219 -18.49 -10.97 2.54
C PHE A 219 -19.01 -9.58 2.21
N ILE A 220 -19.88 -9.47 1.22
CA ILE A 220 -20.35 -8.19 0.69
C ILE A 220 -21.83 -8.05 1.06
N GLU A 221 -22.15 -7.04 1.87
CA GLU A 221 -23.54 -6.73 2.17
C GLU A 221 -24.20 -6.09 0.95
N THR A 222 -25.37 -6.60 0.54
CA THR A 222 -26.15 -5.98 -0.54
C THR A 222 -26.61 -4.59 -0.07
N PRO A 223 -26.13 -3.49 -0.68
CA PRO A 223 -26.44 -2.15 -0.20
C PRO A 223 -27.86 -1.74 -0.59
N ALA A 224 -28.53 -0.98 0.27
CA ALA A 224 -29.71 -0.24 -0.14
C ALA A 224 -29.30 0.90 -1.12
N PRO A 225 -30.17 1.31 -2.06
CA PRO A 225 -29.87 2.41 -2.98
C PRO A 225 -29.39 3.67 -2.26
N GLY A 226 -28.27 4.23 -2.71
CA GLY A 226 -27.66 5.44 -2.14
C GLY A 226 -26.91 5.24 -0.82
N GLN A 227 -26.81 4.02 -0.29
CA GLN A 227 -25.99 3.71 0.88
C GLN A 227 -24.57 3.28 0.47
N PRO A 228 -23.55 3.49 1.33
CA PRO A 228 -22.23 2.91 1.14
C PRO A 228 -22.29 1.39 1.00
N ILE A 229 -21.33 0.82 0.27
CA ILE A 229 -21.16 -0.63 0.20
C ILE A 229 -20.24 -1.12 1.32
N ILE A 230 -20.66 -2.18 2.02
CA ILE A 230 -19.90 -2.77 3.12
C ILE A 230 -19.27 -4.08 2.64
N VAL A 231 -17.95 -4.17 2.78
CA VAL A 231 -17.18 -5.38 2.51
C VAL A 231 -16.49 -5.82 3.80
N HIS A 232 -16.81 -7.01 4.29
CA HIS A 232 -16.08 -7.64 5.38
C HIS A 232 -15.01 -8.58 4.82
N ALA A 233 -13.78 -8.45 5.29
CA ALA A 233 -12.65 -9.21 4.76
C ALA A 233 -11.93 -9.98 5.88
N LEU A 234 -11.76 -11.28 5.68
CA LEU A 234 -10.88 -12.12 6.50
C LEU A 234 -9.54 -12.19 5.79
N ALA A 235 -8.47 -11.72 6.44
CA ALA A 235 -7.11 -11.88 5.95
C ALA A 235 -6.30 -12.80 6.85
N GLU A 236 -5.39 -13.56 6.26
CA GLU A 236 -4.56 -14.51 6.98
C GLU A 236 -3.14 -14.60 6.41
N SER A 237 -2.20 -14.81 7.31
CA SER A 237 -0.81 -15.16 7.03
C SER A 237 -0.30 -16.16 8.07
N GLU A 238 0.98 -16.53 7.97
CA GLU A 238 1.63 -17.44 8.91
C GLU A 238 1.58 -16.92 10.35
N SER A 239 1.91 -15.64 10.54
CA SER A 239 2.06 -15.03 11.86
C SER A 239 0.78 -14.37 12.38
N ALA A 240 -0.25 -14.15 11.55
CA ALA A 240 -1.45 -13.42 11.95
C ALA A 240 -2.74 -13.85 11.22
N THR A 241 -3.87 -13.53 11.84
CA THR A 241 -5.18 -13.38 11.17
C THR A 241 -5.68 -11.96 11.38
N ALA A 242 -6.50 -11.44 10.49
CA ALA A 242 -7.19 -10.18 10.69
C ALA A 242 -8.61 -10.21 10.13
N ALA A 243 -9.51 -9.47 10.76
CA ALA A 243 -10.84 -9.18 10.26
C ALA A 243 -10.96 -7.68 10.01
N PHE A 244 -11.56 -7.32 8.88
CA PHE A 244 -11.81 -5.94 8.50
C PHE A 244 -13.28 -5.76 8.14
N LYS A 245 -13.86 -4.63 8.55
CA LYS A 245 -15.08 -4.08 7.97
C LYS A 245 -14.70 -2.82 7.19
N LEU A 246 -14.89 -2.88 5.88
CA LEU A 246 -14.64 -1.77 4.95
C LEU A 246 -15.97 -1.14 4.56
N THR A 247 -16.16 0.14 4.85
CA THR A 247 -17.33 0.92 4.41
C THR A 247 -16.90 1.84 3.28
N LEU A 248 -17.29 1.52 2.06
CA LEU A 248 -16.79 2.17 0.84
C LEU A 248 -17.88 3.11 0.28
N THR A 249 -17.54 4.38 0.14
CA THR A 249 -18.43 5.43 -0.35
C THR A 249 -17.86 6.05 -1.62
N PRO A 250 -18.51 5.90 -2.79
CA PRO A 250 -18.09 6.55 -4.02
C PRO A 250 -18.28 8.06 -3.92
N GLY A 251 -17.33 8.84 -4.45
CA GLY A 251 -17.44 10.29 -4.48
C GLY A 251 -16.81 10.91 -5.72
N ARG A 252 -17.33 12.08 -6.10
CA ARG A 252 -16.91 12.78 -7.33
C ARG A 252 -15.50 13.36 -7.24
N GLU A 253 -15.17 13.95 -6.10
CA GLU A 253 -13.85 14.53 -5.81
C GLU A 253 -12.95 13.57 -5.02
N ALA A 254 -13.56 12.85 -4.07
CA ALA A 254 -12.90 11.85 -3.27
C ALA A 254 -13.86 10.72 -2.92
N SER A 255 -13.43 9.49 -3.17
CA SER A 255 -14.05 8.29 -2.61
C SER A 255 -13.48 8.04 -1.21
N VAL A 256 -14.28 7.46 -0.32
CA VAL A 256 -13.92 7.25 1.08
C VAL A 256 -14.03 5.77 1.44
N ALA A 257 -13.01 5.25 2.13
CA ALA A 257 -13.06 3.95 2.78
C ALA A 257 -12.92 4.13 4.30
N GLY A 258 -13.99 3.86 5.05
CA GLY A 258 -13.92 3.67 6.50
C GLY A 258 -13.46 2.25 6.81
N ILE A 259 -12.49 2.10 7.71
CA ILE A 259 -11.84 0.82 8.02
C ILE A 259 -11.91 0.58 9.53
N ASP A 260 -12.56 -0.52 9.90
CA ASP A 260 -12.50 -1.10 11.24
C ASP A 260 -11.76 -2.43 11.16
N GLY A 261 -10.56 -2.46 11.74
CA GLY A 261 -9.63 -3.58 11.65
C GLY A 261 -9.31 -4.18 13.02
N THR A 262 -9.29 -5.50 13.10
CA THR A 262 -8.74 -6.24 14.24
C THR A 262 -7.73 -7.27 13.77
N VAL A 263 -6.52 -7.22 14.31
CA VAL A 263 -5.42 -8.16 14.06
C VAL A 263 -5.25 -9.08 15.26
N PHE A 264 -5.09 -10.38 15.01
CA PHE A 264 -4.81 -11.39 16.03
C PHE A 264 -3.49 -12.09 15.71
N ALA A 265 -2.61 -12.18 16.70
CA ALA A 265 -1.28 -12.74 16.54
C ALA A 265 -1.26 -14.27 16.73
N ARG A 266 -0.78 -15.02 15.73
CA ARG A 266 -0.41 -16.44 15.87
C ARG A 266 1.01 -16.64 16.40
N ALA A 267 1.87 -15.66 16.17
CA ALA A 267 3.24 -15.56 16.63
C ALA A 267 3.51 -14.14 17.15
N ASP A 268 4.64 -13.93 17.83
CA ASP A 268 5.02 -12.59 18.26
C ASP A 268 5.26 -11.67 17.05
N LEU A 269 4.59 -10.53 17.01
CA LEU A 269 4.69 -9.53 15.95
C LEU A 269 5.40 -8.28 16.49
N ASP A 270 6.60 -8.01 15.99
CA ASP A 270 7.42 -6.84 16.37
C ASP A 270 7.51 -5.77 15.27
N HIS A 271 6.89 -6.02 14.11
CA HIS A 271 6.85 -5.11 12.97
C HIS A 271 5.53 -5.26 12.23
N ILE A 272 4.55 -4.48 12.66
CA ILE A 272 3.25 -4.35 12.03
C ILE A 272 3.19 -3.01 11.29
N GLY A 273 2.61 -3.01 10.09
CA GLY A 273 2.27 -1.81 9.35
C GLY A 273 0.76 -1.65 9.21
N LEU A 274 0.24 -0.52 9.67
CA LEU A 274 -1.15 -0.11 9.57
C LEU A 274 -1.31 0.97 8.50
N GLY A 275 -2.44 0.95 7.80
CA GLY A 275 -2.73 1.97 6.80
C GLY A 275 -1.73 1.96 5.64
N GLY A 276 -1.29 0.78 5.23
CA GLY A 276 -0.27 0.63 4.20
C GLY A 276 -0.75 1.17 2.86
N MET A 277 0.12 1.90 2.16
CA MET A 277 -0.15 2.51 0.86
C MET A 277 1.08 2.42 -0.02
N GLN A 278 0.92 1.94 -1.25
CA GLN A 278 2.00 1.73 -2.21
C GLN A 278 1.67 2.33 -3.56
N GLY A 279 2.70 2.78 -4.27
CA GLY A 279 2.59 3.24 -5.64
C GLY A 279 3.94 3.20 -6.34
N SER A 280 3.97 3.72 -7.56
CA SER A 280 5.15 3.76 -8.42
C SER A 280 5.71 5.18 -8.54
N TYR A 281 7.02 5.28 -8.52
CA TYR A 281 7.79 6.46 -8.92
C TYR A 281 9.03 6.00 -9.68
N LEU A 282 9.03 6.19 -11.00
CA LEU A 282 10.19 5.85 -11.84
C LEU A 282 11.14 7.04 -11.96
N PHE A 283 10.61 8.20 -12.37
CA PHE A 283 11.35 9.46 -12.44
C PHE A 283 10.41 10.67 -12.43
N GLY A 284 10.95 11.82 -12.03
CA GLY A 284 10.27 13.11 -12.04
C GLY A 284 11.24 14.28 -11.92
N PRO A 285 10.76 15.50 -11.63
CA PRO A 285 11.58 16.72 -11.64
C PRO A 285 12.77 16.74 -10.65
N LEU A 286 12.72 15.91 -9.60
CA LEU A 286 13.83 15.73 -8.66
C LEU A 286 14.86 14.68 -9.12
N ASP A 287 14.48 13.77 -10.02
CA ASP A 287 15.25 12.57 -10.41
C ASP A 287 15.51 12.46 -11.91
N ARG A 288 16.08 13.52 -12.51
CA ARG A 288 16.32 13.54 -13.97
C ARG A 288 17.68 13.01 -14.42
N ARG A 289 18.59 12.65 -13.50
CA ARG A 289 20.00 12.35 -13.86
C ARG A 289 20.16 11.13 -14.77
N ARG A 290 19.34 10.10 -14.59
CA ARG A 290 19.48 8.78 -15.25
C ARG A 290 18.29 8.48 -16.19
N VAL A 291 17.65 9.52 -16.70
CA VAL A 291 16.41 9.39 -17.48
C VAL A 291 16.71 9.62 -18.95
N ASP A 292 16.48 8.57 -19.75
CA ASP A 292 16.43 8.60 -21.21
C ASP A 292 15.02 8.17 -21.65
N ASP A 293 14.04 9.03 -21.38
CA ASP A 293 12.62 8.82 -21.64
C ASP A 293 12.06 10.09 -22.29
N LEU A 294 11.16 9.94 -23.26
CA LEU A 294 10.55 11.06 -23.98
C LEU A 294 9.56 11.85 -23.10
N ARG A 295 9.03 11.21 -22.05
CA ARG A 295 8.03 11.76 -21.13
C ARG A 295 8.65 12.75 -20.14
N ALA A 296 7.84 13.66 -19.63
CA ALA A 296 8.27 14.61 -18.61
C ALA A 296 8.49 13.92 -17.24
N ALA A 297 7.64 12.96 -16.89
CA ALA A 297 7.70 12.15 -15.67
C ALA A 297 6.90 10.84 -15.81
N ALA A 298 7.15 9.88 -14.92
CA ALA A 298 6.36 8.64 -14.82
C ALA A 298 6.24 8.19 -13.36
N PHE A 299 5.09 8.49 -12.75
CA PHE A 299 4.77 8.11 -11.37
C PHE A 299 3.26 8.14 -11.09
N SER A 300 2.82 7.37 -10.11
CA SER A 300 1.46 7.43 -9.51
C SER A 300 1.44 8.10 -8.13
N VAL A 301 2.62 8.39 -7.57
CA VAL A 301 2.80 9.06 -6.27
C VAL A 301 3.97 10.01 -6.40
N GLU A 302 3.81 11.26 -5.95
CA GLU A 302 4.86 12.28 -6.01
C GLU A 302 5.55 12.50 -4.65
N GLY A 303 4.82 12.30 -3.55
CA GLY A 303 5.37 12.52 -2.22
C GLY A 303 4.52 11.93 -1.10
N LEU A 304 5.17 11.72 0.04
CA LEU A 304 4.54 11.43 1.32
C LEU A 304 4.22 12.74 2.01
N ALA A 305 2.97 12.93 2.38
CA ALA A 305 2.56 14.01 3.27
C ALA A 305 2.21 13.47 4.65
N ILE A 306 2.48 14.27 5.68
CA ILE A 306 2.21 13.92 7.07
C ILE A 306 1.66 15.15 7.79
N HIS A 307 0.58 14.97 8.55
CA HIS A 307 0.16 15.89 9.59
C HIS A 307 0.43 15.20 10.93
N ASN A 308 1.54 15.53 11.56
CA ASN A 308 1.99 14.80 12.74
C ASN A 308 1.16 15.14 13.98
N GLY A 309 1.33 14.38 15.06
CA GLY A 309 0.59 14.57 16.32
C GLY A 309 0.84 15.93 16.97
N TYR A 310 1.99 16.55 16.69
CA TYR A 310 2.35 17.90 17.16
C TYR A 310 1.77 19.02 16.29
N GLY A 311 1.01 18.70 15.23
CA GLY A 311 0.38 19.67 14.34
C GLY A 311 1.31 20.26 13.29
N GLU A 312 2.46 19.65 13.03
CA GLU A 312 3.36 20.03 11.95
C GLU A 312 2.93 19.32 10.63
N PRO A 313 2.63 20.10 9.58
CA PRO A 313 2.46 19.60 8.23
C PRO A 313 3.82 19.43 7.53
N ILE A 314 4.04 18.25 6.96
CA ILE A 314 5.28 17.81 6.32
C ILE A 314 4.96 17.35 4.90
N TRP A 315 5.80 17.76 3.97
CA TRP A 315 5.86 17.24 2.60
C TRP A 315 7.23 16.63 2.34
N ARG A 316 7.25 15.32 2.09
CA ARG A 316 8.44 14.55 1.70
C ARG A 316 8.23 14.05 0.26
N PRO A 317 8.68 14.79 -0.77
CA PRO A 317 8.70 14.26 -2.14
C PRO A 317 9.45 12.93 -2.15
N VAL A 318 8.97 11.93 -2.88
CA VAL A 318 9.66 10.64 -3.02
C VAL A 318 10.63 10.68 -4.19
N HIS A 319 11.57 9.73 -4.20
CA HIS A 319 12.53 9.58 -5.29
C HIS A 319 12.78 8.09 -5.59
N ASN A 320 13.44 7.78 -6.73
CA ASN A 320 13.84 6.42 -7.12
C ASN A 320 15.34 6.20 -6.87
N PRO A 321 15.73 5.68 -5.67
CA PRO A 321 17.12 5.62 -5.24
C PRO A 321 17.90 4.52 -5.96
N GLU A 322 19.23 4.53 -5.82
CA GLU A 322 20.09 3.42 -6.28
C GLU A 322 20.14 2.24 -5.30
N THR A 323 19.77 2.47 -4.04
CA THR A 323 19.73 1.45 -2.98
C THR A 323 18.49 1.65 -2.12
N LEU A 324 17.96 0.57 -1.53
CA LEU A 324 16.80 0.63 -0.65
C LEU A 324 16.96 1.71 0.42
N GLN A 325 16.02 2.66 0.45
CA GLN A 325 15.95 3.68 1.49
C GLN A 325 14.78 3.41 2.41
N VAL A 326 15.04 3.57 3.71
CA VAL A 326 14.02 3.54 4.76
C VAL A 326 14.08 4.87 5.50
N SER A 327 12.93 5.53 5.61
CA SER A 327 12.75 6.76 6.41
C SER A 327 11.68 6.53 7.46
N ALA A 328 11.93 6.97 8.70
CA ALA A 328 10.99 6.82 9.80
C ALA A 328 10.74 8.19 10.46
N PHE A 329 9.49 8.65 10.40
CA PHE A 329 9.03 9.89 11.01
C PHE A 329 8.38 9.54 12.35
N VAL A 330 9.18 9.54 13.42
CA VAL A 330 8.74 9.20 14.78
C VAL A 330 7.68 10.19 15.24
N ASP A 331 6.57 9.66 15.73
CA ASP A 331 5.42 10.46 16.13
C ASP A 331 4.61 9.76 17.23
N ARG A 332 3.64 10.49 17.77
CA ARG A 332 2.59 9.94 18.63
C ARG A 332 1.25 10.47 18.16
N ALA A 333 0.31 9.58 17.88
CA ALA A 333 -1.05 9.92 17.41
C ALA A 333 -1.02 10.87 16.19
N PRO A 334 -0.51 10.43 15.02
CA PRO A 334 -0.51 11.25 13.82
C PRO A 334 -1.94 11.64 13.46
N LYS A 335 -2.15 12.89 13.04
CA LYS A 335 -3.45 13.37 12.57
C LYS A 335 -3.78 12.84 11.17
N GLY A 336 -2.75 12.47 10.41
CA GLY A 336 -2.90 11.73 9.17
C GLY A 336 -1.61 11.70 8.36
N PHE A 337 -1.58 10.83 7.36
CA PHE A 337 -0.49 10.74 6.39
C PHE A 337 -0.99 10.15 5.08
N GLY A 338 -0.31 10.41 3.98
CA GLY A 338 -0.76 9.96 2.67
C GLY A 338 0.32 9.96 1.61
N LEU A 339 0.20 9.04 0.65
CA LEU A 339 0.94 9.08 -0.60
C LEU A 339 0.11 9.89 -1.60
N MET A 340 0.69 10.98 -2.06
CA MET A 340 -0.04 12.04 -2.71
C MET A 340 0.63 12.36 -4.03
N GLN A 341 -0.18 12.81 -4.97
CA GLN A 341 0.26 13.30 -6.26
C GLN A 341 -0.28 14.72 -6.41
N ARG A 342 0.60 15.71 -6.53
CA ARG A 342 0.24 17.13 -6.69
C ARG A 342 0.25 17.53 -8.17
N ALA A 343 1.08 16.86 -8.99
CA ALA A 343 1.06 16.91 -10.45
C ALA A 343 -0.25 16.36 -11.03
N ARG A 344 -0.91 17.17 -11.86
CA ARG A 344 -2.28 16.95 -12.37
C ARG A 344 -2.49 17.44 -13.79
N ALA A 345 -1.52 18.12 -14.37
CA ALA A 345 -1.61 18.53 -15.76
C ALA A 345 -1.02 17.43 -16.64
N TYR A 346 -1.60 17.25 -17.84
CA TYR A 346 -1.05 16.34 -18.84
C TYR A 346 0.46 16.58 -19.08
N HIS A 347 0.87 17.85 -19.19
CA HIS A 347 2.26 18.23 -19.45
C HIS A 347 3.23 18.00 -18.28
N ASP A 348 2.72 17.60 -17.10
CA ASP A 348 3.58 17.12 -16.02
C ASP A 348 4.15 15.73 -16.37
N PHE A 349 3.52 15.01 -17.29
CA PHE A 349 3.83 13.63 -17.66
C PHE A 349 4.11 13.43 -19.15
N ASP A 350 3.34 14.05 -20.05
CA ASP A 350 3.36 13.83 -21.50
C ASP A 350 3.15 12.34 -21.88
N ASP A 351 2.17 11.67 -21.26
CA ASP A 351 1.88 10.24 -21.46
C ASP A 351 0.43 9.99 -21.92
N ASP A 352 0.26 9.78 -23.24
CA ASP A 352 -1.04 9.50 -23.89
C ASP A 352 -1.65 8.13 -23.56
N ARG A 353 -0.93 7.25 -22.85
CA ARG A 353 -1.38 5.87 -22.59
C ARG A 353 -1.73 5.64 -21.14
N ARG A 354 -0.90 6.12 -20.23
CA ARG A 354 -1.03 5.85 -18.79
C ARG A 354 -1.84 6.90 -18.06
N HIS A 355 -1.98 8.11 -18.60
CA HIS A 355 -2.74 9.18 -17.94
C HIS A 355 -2.41 9.31 -16.44
N TRP A 356 -1.12 9.41 -16.11
CA TRP A 356 -0.64 9.47 -14.73
C TRP A 356 -1.31 10.60 -13.93
N GLU A 357 -1.65 11.71 -14.59
CA GLU A 357 -2.36 12.84 -14.02
C GLU A 357 -3.73 12.50 -13.43
N GLN A 358 -4.32 11.35 -13.81
CA GLN A 358 -5.63 10.89 -13.36
C GLN A 358 -5.55 9.96 -12.15
N ARG A 359 -4.35 9.50 -11.75
CA ARG A 359 -4.17 8.56 -10.63
C ARG A 359 -4.52 9.21 -9.29
N PRO A 360 -5.19 8.48 -8.37
CA PRO A 360 -5.62 9.02 -7.09
C PRO A 360 -4.46 9.29 -6.15
N SER A 361 -4.59 10.36 -5.37
CA SER A 361 -3.90 10.48 -4.09
C SER A 361 -4.62 9.64 -3.03
N LEU A 362 -3.90 9.15 -2.04
CA LEU A 362 -4.45 8.41 -0.90
C LEU A 362 -4.02 9.06 0.42
N TRP A 363 -4.98 9.66 1.13
CA TRP A 363 -4.79 10.21 2.46
C TRP A 363 -5.45 9.33 3.52
N LEU A 364 -4.74 9.05 4.62
CA LEU A 364 -5.24 8.30 5.76
C LEU A 364 -5.36 9.17 7.00
N GLU A 365 -6.51 9.08 7.66
CA GLU A 365 -6.84 9.70 8.94
C GLU A 365 -7.10 8.60 10.00
N PRO A 366 -6.29 8.50 11.06
CA PRO A 366 -6.62 7.69 12.22
C PRO A 366 -7.88 8.22 12.93
N LEU A 367 -8.80 7.32 13.30
CA LEU A 367 -10.03 7.68 14.02
C LEU A 367 -9.97 7.33 15.52
N ASP A 368 -8.86 6.74 15.96
CA ASP A 368 -8.51 6.43 17.34
C ASP A 368 -7.04 6.77 17.63
N ASP A 369 -6.63 6.65 18.90
CA ASP A 369 -5.24 6.96 19.30
C ASP A 369 -4.30 5.83 18.88
N TRP A 370 -3.55 6.07 17.80
CA TRP A 370 -2.54 5.14 17.27
C TRP A 370 -1.25 5.08 18.11
N ASN A 371 -1.22 5.76 19.27
CA ASN A 371 -0.14 5.74 20.25
C ASN A 371 1.23 6.12 19.64
N GLU A 372 2.32 5.72 20.29
CA GLU A 372 3.68 5.96 19.79
C GLU A 372 4.03 5.02 18.62
N GLY A 373 4.71 5.57 17.63
CA GLY A 373 5.16 4.82 16.46
C GLY A 373 5.93 5.71 15.49
N ALA A 374 5.87 5.36 14.21
CA ALA A 374 6.41 6.19 13.15
C ALA A 374 5.64 5.99 11.85
N VAL A 375 5.42 7.07 11.10
CA VAL A 375 5.15 6.93 9.67
C VAL A 375 6.45 6.45 9.02
N THR A 376 6.42 5.31 8.36
CA THR A 376 7.58 4.70 7.71
C THR A 376 7.39 4.80 6.20
N LEU A 377 8.45 5.21 5.49
CA LEU A 377 8.52 5.29 4.03
C LEU A 377 9.65 4.38 3.54
N LEU A 378 9.33 3.51 2.58
CA LEU A 378 10.26 2.71 1.82
C LEU A 378 10.34 3.26 0.39
N GLU A 379 11.55 3.49 -0.09
CA GLU A 379 11.85 3.83 -1.48
C GLU A 379 12.78 2.73 -2.02
N ILE A 380 12.25 1.89 -2.91
CA ILE A 380 12.91 0.71 -3.47
C ILE A 380 13.48 1.10 -4.85
N PRO A 381 14.73 0.73 -5.19
CA PRO A 381 15.25 0.95 -6.54
C PRO A 381 14.38 0.25 -7.58
N SER A 382 14.00 0.96 -8.63
CA SER A 382 13.24 0.40 -9.74
C SER A 382 13.78 0.85 -11.10
N ASP A 383 13.72 -0.05 -12.07
CA ASP A 383 13.99 0.18 -13.49
C ASP A 383 12.71 0.13 -14.35
N SER A 384 11.54 -0.05 -13.72
CA SER A 384 10.26 -0.20 -14.41
C SER A 384 9.14 0.54 -13.69
N GLU A 385 8.29 1.22 -14.46
CA GLU A 385 7.04 1.85 -14.00
C GLU A 385 5.99 0.84 -13.52
N LEU A 386 6.15 -0.45 -13.86
CA LEU A 386 5.26 -1.52 -13.43
C LEU A 386 5.48 -1.91 -11.97
N ASN A 387 6.67 -1.62 -11.43
CA ASN A 387 7.00 -1.95 -10.05
C ASN A 387 6.48 -0.85 -9.12
N GLU A 388 5.73 -1.26 -8.10
CA GLU A 388 5.36 -0.37 -7.00
C GLU A 388 6.52 -0.29 -6.03
N ASN A 389 7.30 0.79 -6.16
CA ASN A 389 8.57 0.95 -5.47
C ASN A 389 8.53 1.96 -4.31
N ILE A 390 7.37 2.59 -4.08
CA ILE A 390 7.13 3.50 -2.97
C ILE A 390 6.12 2.86 -2.04
N PHE A 391 6.44 2.71 -0.76
CA PHE A 391 5.52 2.17 0.25
C PHE A 391 5.56 3.00 1.53
N ALA A 392 4.41 3.46 2.01
CA ALA A 392 4.28 4.14 3.29
C ALA A 392 3.25 3.46 4.20
N TYR A 393 3.49 3.49 5.50
CA TYR A 393 2.60 2.90 6.51
C TYR A 393 2.89 3.46 7.90
N TRP A 394 1.94 3.36 8.83
CA TRP A 394 2.21 3.57 10.24
C TRP A 394 2.79 2.31 10.86
N ARG A 395 3.92 2.44 11.53
CA ARG A 395 4.54 1.38 12.33
C ARG A 395 4.35 1.68 13.81
N PRO A 396 3.42 1.00 14.51
CA PRO A 396 3.32 1.10 15.96
C PRO A 396 4.64 0.69 16.63
N LYS A 397 5.00 1.38 17.72
CA LYS A 397 6.13 0.98 18.58
C LYS A 397 5.79 -0.24 19.42
N ALA A 398 4.52 -0.40 19.79
CA ALA A 398 4.02 -1.53 20.54
C ALA A 398 4.13 -2.82 19.71
N LYS A 399 4.59 -3.89 20.36
CA LYS A 399 4.60 -5.24 19.79
C LYS A 399 3.29 -5.94 20.13
N LEU A 400 2.86 -6.87 19.29
CA LEU A 400 1.73 -7.75 19.57
C LEU A 400 2.25 -9.15 19.90
N ALA A 401 2.16 -9.54 21.18
CA ALA A 401 2.56 -10.89 21.60
C ALA A 401 1.61 -11.95 21.00
N LYS A 402 2.11 -13.19 20.83
CA LYS A 402 1.30 -14.33 20.42
C LYS A 402 0.02 -14.45 21.26
N GLY A 403 -1.11 -14.64 20.59
CA GLY A 403 -2.44 -14.71 21.21
C GLY A 403 -3.04 -13.35 21.56
N GLY A 404 -2.29 -12.25 21.40
CA GLY A 404 -2.80 -10.90 21.55
C GLY A 404 -3.68 -10.45 20.39
N GLU A 405 -4.49 -9.41 20.65
CA GLU A 405 -5.29 -8.71 19.65
C GLU A 405 -4.94 -7.21 19.61
N MET A 406 -5.03 -6.61 18.42
CA MET A 406 -4.85 -5.18 18.20
C MET A 406 -5.98 -4.67 17.31
N ARG A 407 -6.72 -3.68 17.81
CA ARG A 407 -7.77 -2.98 17.04
C ARG A 407 -7.24 -1.65 16.53
N PHE A 408 -7.77 -1.21 15.40
CA PHE A 408 -7.50 0.13 14.87
C PHE A 408 -8.68 0.61 14.02
N LEU A 409 -8.94 1.92 14.08
CA LEU A 409 -9.95 2.59 13.27
C LEU A 409 -9.27 3.66 12.41
N CYS A 410 -9.55 3.66 11.11
CA CYS A 410 -9.08 4.73 10.24
C CYS A 410 -10.03 5.00 9.08
N ARG A 411 -9.77 6.11 8.40
CA ARG A 411 -10.46 6.53 7.19
C ARG A 411 -9.43 6.82 6.10
N GLN A 412 -9.71 6.34 4.90
CA GLN A 412 -8.92 6.63 3.72
C GLN A 412 -9.72 7.50 2.74
N HIS A 413 -9.09 8.52 2.19
CA HIS A 413 -9.61 9.40 1.16
C HIS A 413 -8.84 9.19 -0.14
N TRP A 414 -9.54 8.81 -1.19
CA TRP A 414 -9.00 8.50 -2.52
C TRP A 414 -9.45 9.59 -3.48
N SER A 415 -8.56 10.50 -3.88
CA SER A 415 -8.98 11.78 -4.46
C SER A 415 -8.30 12.14 -5.78
N LYS A 416 -9.06 12.87 -6.63
CA LYS A 416 -8.59 13.53 -7.86
C LYS A 416 -7.49 14.54 -7.64
N GLY A 417 -7.43 15.12 -6.46
CA GLY A 417 -6.43 16.08 -6.08
C GLY A 417 -6.07 15.86 -4.63
N TRP A 418 -6.02 16.94 -3.90
CA TRP A 418 -5.74 16.96 -2.49
C TRP A 418 -7.08 17.10 -1.72
N PRO A 419 -7.51 16.13 -0.89
CA PRO A 419 -8.69 16.28 -0.06
C PRO A 419 -8.25 17.06 1.18
N ASP A 420 -8.11 18.39 1.08
CA ASP A 420 -7.23 19.15 1.96
C ASP A 420 -7.42 18.96 3.48
N PRO A 421 -6.60 18.11 4.12
CA PRO A 421 -6.67 17.90 5.57
C PRO A 421 -5.59 18.73 6.30
N LEU A 422 -4.78 19.51 5.57
CA LEU A 422 -3.73 20.35 6.14
C LEU A 422 -4.29 21.76 6.40
N PRO A 423 -3.73 22.50 7.38
CA PRO A 423 -4.25 23.82 7.72
C PRO A 423 -4.30 24.74 6.49
N PRO A 424 -5.45 25.36 6.17
CA PRO A 424 -5.59 26.21 4.98
C PRO A 424 -4.75 27.48 5.07
N GLU A 425 -4.25 27.85 6.26
CA GLU A 425 -3.53 29.10 6.50
C GLU A 425 -2.03 29.04 6.18
N ILE A 426 -1.49 27.91 5.71
CA ILE A 426 -0.06 27.78 5.39
C ILE A 426 0.20 27.57 3.91
N ALA A 427 1.33 28.08 3.44
CA ALA A 427 1.80 27.84 2.09
C ALA A 427 2.24 26.39 1.87
N ARG A 428 2.06 25.90 0.64
CA ARG A 428 2.33 24.52 0.25
C ARG A 428 3.39 24.47 -0.82
N VAL A 429 4.20 23.43 -0.80
CA VAL A 429 5.11 23.11 -1.89
C VAL A 429 4.29 22.69 -3.10
N ILE A 430 4.36 23.44 -4.19
CA ILE A 430 3.67 23.09 -5.43
C ILE A 430 4.61 22.45 -6.46
N ASP A 431 5.91 22.61 -6.27
CA ASP A 431 6.93 22.06 -7.18
C ASP A 431 8.28 21.94 -6.47
N SER A 432 9.10 20.98 -6.90
CA SER A 432 10.46 20.75 -6.41
C SER A 432 11.31 20.20 -7.55
N ARG A 433 12.48 20.81 -7.79
CA ARG A 433 13.36 20.45 -8.90
C ARG A 433 14.80 20.32 -8.44
N CYS A 434 15.54 19.39 -9.03
CA CYS A 434 16.98 19.23 -8.78
C CYS A 434 17.77 19.21 -10.09
N GLY A 435 18.92 19.87 -10.09
CA GLY A 435 19.83 19.92 -11.24
C GLY A 435 21.31 19.97 -10.84
N HIS A 436 22.17 20.04 -11.85
CA HIS A 436 23.60 20.29 -11.66
C HIS A 436 23.83 21.67 -11.04
N GLY A 437 24.68 21.74 -10.02
CA GLY A 437 25.08 22.99 -9.37
C GLY A 437 26.15 23.76 -10.14
N SER A 438 26.76 24.72 -9.46
CA SER A 438 27.78 25.61 -10.01
C SER A 438 29.11 24.93 -10.32
N ALA A 439 29.43 23.81 -9.64
CA ALA A 439 30.69 23.09 -9.81
C ALA A 439 30.60 21.64 -9.30
N GLY A 440 31.48 20.77 -9.82
CA GLY A 440 31.73 19.43 -9.28
C GLY A 440 30.47 18.58 -9.14
N ASN A 441 30.24 18.02 -7.95
CA ASN A 441 29.05 17.23 -7.61
C ASN A 441 27.97 18.05 -6.87
N ARG A 442 28.09 19.39 -6.84
CA ARG A 442 27.08 20.27 -6.23
C ARG A 442 25.73 20.10 -6.91
N ARG A 443 24.68 20.29 -6.13
CA ARG A 443 23.28 20.13 -6.58
C ARG A 443 22.51 21.41 -6.33
N LEU A 444 21.87 21.90 -7.38
CA LEU A 444 20.98 23.06 -7.30
C LEU A 444 19.55 22.56 -7.12
N PHE A 445 18.86 23.10 -6.12
CA PHE A 445 17.48 22.80 -5.82
C PHE A 445 16.63 24.06 -5.98
N ALA A 446 15.42 23.90 -6.51
CA ALA A 446 14.38 24.93 -6.50
C ALA A 446 13.12 24.33 -5.88
N VAL A 447 12.58 24.99 -4.85
CA VAL A 447 11.35 24.59 -4.16
C VAL A 447 10.37 25.76 -4.21
N ASP A 448 9.20 25.53 -4.81
CA ASP A 448 8.17 26.54 -4.99
C ASP A 448 7.08 26.38 -3.92
N PHE A 449 6.92 27.39 -3.08
CA PHE A 449 5.82 27.47 -2.13
C PHE A 449 4.72 28.37 -2.67
N GLN A 450 3.46 27.95 -2.59
CA GLN A 450 2.29 28.74 -2.97
C GLN A 450 1.36 28.94 -1.77
N GLY A 451 0.90 30.17 -1.58
CA GLY A 451 -0.06 30.51 -0.54
C GLY A 451 -0.13 32.01 -0.28
N ASP A 452 -1.31 32.53 0.04
CA ASP A 452 -1.53 33.95 0.27
C ASP A 452 -0.72 34.50 1.47
N THR A 453 -0.48 33.65 2.48
CA THR A 453 0.26 34.03 3.69
C THR A 453 1.73 34.38 3.44
N LEU A 454 2.28 34.01 2.29
CA LEU A 454 3.63 34.40 1.85
C LEU A 454 3.75 35.89 1.51
N PHE A 455 2.63 36.55 1.19
CA PHE A 455 2.58 37.94 0.71
C PHE A 455 1.86 38.90 1.68
N GLY A 456 1.58 38.43 2.90
CA GLY A 456 1.17 39.30 4.00
C GLY A 456 2.28 40.25 4.47
N PRO A 457 1.96 41.18 5.40
CA PRO A 457 2.90 42.18 5.91
C PRO A 457 4.02 41.56 6.76
N GLY A 458 5.25 42.05 6.58
CA GLY A 458 6.48 41.53 7.21
C GLY A 458 7.29 40.63 6.27
N ASP A 459 8.49 40.27 6.71
CA ASP A 459 9.40 39.43 5.92
C ASP A 459 9.14 37.93 6.13
N ILE A 460 9.57 37.13 5.15
CA ILE A 460 9.56 35.66 5.24
C ILE A 460 10.98 35.20 5.53
N ASP A 461 11.13 34.52 6.66
CA ASP A 461 12.36 33.85 7.06
C ASP A 461 12.42 32.46 6.44
N VAL A 462 13.59 32.08 5.93
CA VAL A 462 13.86 30.78 5.34
C VAL A 462 14.64 29.93 6.33
N ASP A 463 14.00 28.89 6.84
CA ASP A 463 14.61 27.88 7.70
C ASP A 463 15.07 26.71 6.82
N LEU A 464 16.30 26.81 6.32
CA LEU A 464 16.95 25.82 5.46
C LEU A 464 18.13 25.17 6.19
N SER A 465 18.17 23.85 6.20
CA SER A 465 19.28 23.08 6.77
C SER A 465 19.56 21.80 5.99
N ALA A 466 20.80 21.32 6.14
CA ALA A 466 21.27 20.05 5.61
C ALA A 466 21.96 19.28 6.75
N SER A 467 21.69 17.97 6.87
CA SER A 467 22.34 17.14 7.89
C SER A 467 23.82 16.90 7.61
N ALA A 468 24.21 16.93 6.34
CA ALA A 468 25.56 16.71 5.86
C ALA A 468 25.82 17.52 4.58
N GLY A 469 27.07 17.88 4.32
CA GLY A 469 27.43 18.84 3.28
C GLY A 469 27.22 20.30 3.72
N THR A 470 27.24 21.23 2.78
CA THR A 470 27.13 22.67 3.06
C THR A 470 26.19 23.33 2.06
N ILE A 471 25.31 24.21 2.55
CA ILE A 471 24.52 25.09 1.69
C ILE A 471 25.40 26.26 1.27
N THR A 472 25.76 26.33 -0.01
CA THR A 472 26.70 27.33 -0.55
C THR A 472 26.01 28.56 -1.13
N ARG A 473 24.71 28.46 -1.39
CA ARG A 473 23.88 29.52 -1.98
C ARG A 473 22.44 29.36 -1.50
N GLN A 474 21.78 30.50 -1.26
CA GLN A 474 20.35 30.57 -1.01
C GLN A 474 19.79 31.88 -1.57
N ASP A 475 18.87 31.79 -2.52
CA ASP A 475 18.15 32.91 -3.11
C ASP A 475 16.64 32.74 -2.96
N GLN A 476 15.93 33.86 -2.96
CA GLN A 476 14.48 33.90 -2.95
C GLN A 476 13.96 34.62 -4.20
N TYR A 477 12.99 34.01 -4.90
CA TYR A 477 12.30 34.65 -6.01
C TYR A 477 10.81 34.77 -5.68
N ARG A 478 10.34 36.01 -5.53
CA ARG A 478 8.96 36.32 -5.18
C ARG A 478 8.15 36.52 -6.47
N TYR A 479 7.01 35.83 -6.59
CA TYR A 479 6.07 35.98 -7.69
C TYR A 479 4.66 36.31 -7.14
N PRO A 480 4.37 37.59 -6.82
CA PRO A 480 3.09 37.99 -6.22
C PRO A 480 1.87 37.61 -7.05
N ASP A 481 1.95 37.72 -8.38
CA ASP A 481 0.81 37.52 -9.28
C ASP A 481 0.27 36.08 -9.27
N ARG A 482 1.15 35.10 -9.05
CA ARG A 482 0.81 33.67 -8.92
C ARG A 482 0.94 33.14 -7.49
N ARG A 483 1.04 34.06 -6.51
CA ARG A 483 1.16 33.76 -5.07
C ARG A 483 2.25 32.74 -4.75
N THR A 484 3.39 32.80 -5.44
CA THR A 484 4.48 31.81 -5.32
C THR A 484 5.77 32.43 -4.80
N LEU A 485 6.39 31.82 -3.79
CA LEU A 485 7.76 32.09 -3.35
C LEU A 485 8.64 30.88 -3.69
N ARG A 486 9.62 31.09 -4.56
CA ARG A 486 10.65 30.08 -4.87
C ARG A 486 11.85 30.28 -3.97
N ILE A 487 12.29 29.20 -3.33
CA ILE A 487 13.59 29.13 -2.67
C ILE A 487 14.53 28.34 -3.57
N LEU A 488 15.60 28.98 -4.02
CA LEU A 488 16.67 28.35 -4.79
C LEU A 488 17.87 28.18 -3.86
N PHE A 489 18.40 26.98 -3.73
CA PHE A 489 19.60 26.76 -2.91
C PHE A 489 20.52 25.73 -3.54
N GLU A 490 21.80 25.81 -3.20
CA GLU A 490 22.82 24.87 -3.69
C GLU A 490 23.40 24.08 -2.51
N LEU A 491 23.36 22.76 -2.63
CA LEU A 491 24.04 21.83 -1.75
C LEU A 491 25.40 21.47 -2.35
N ASP A 492 26.46 21.70 -1.59
CA ASP A 492 27.75 21.04 -1.78
C ASP A 492 27.81 19.80 -0.87
N PRO A 493 27.62 18.59 -1.41
CA PRO A 493 27.63 17.39 -0.60
C PRO A 493 29.04 16.96 -0.17
N GLY A 494 30.11 17.57 -0.70
CA GLY A 494 31.46 17.08 -0.49
C GLY A 494 31.60 15.61 -0.90
N ASN A 495 31.99 14.75 0.05
CA ASN A 495 32.11 13.30 -0.15
C ASN A 495 30.95 12.50 0.47
N GLU A 496 29.89 13.18 0.91
CA GLU A 496 28.77 12.54 1.60
C GLU A 496 27.93 11.69 0.63
N ARG A 497 27.44 10.57 1.13
CA ARG A 497 26.60 9.62 0.37
C ARG A 497 25.10 9.82 0.57
N ALA A 498 24.73 10.70 1.49
CA ALA A 498 23.37 11.14 1.71
C ALA A 498 23.37 12.50 2.43
N SER A 499 22.33 13.29 2.21
CA SER A 499 22.06 14.49 3.00
C SER A 499 20.55 14.65 3.20
N GLU A 500 20.12 14.78 4.45
CA GLU A 500 18.74 15.11 4.78
C GLU A 500 18.59 16.62 4.74
N LEU A 501 17.75 17.10 3.83
CA LEU A 501 17.45 18.50 3.62
C LEU A 501 16.11 18.83 4.26
N ARG A 502 16.08 19.95 4.99
CA ARG A 502 14.86 20.50 5.58
C ARG A 502 14.72 21.95 5.18
N LEU A 503 13.54 22.30 4.68
CA LEU A 503 13.18 23.66 4.28
C LEU A 503 11.78 24.01 4.76
N ALA A 504 11.66 25.09 5.53
CA ALA A 504 10.38 25.66 5.93
C ALA A 504 10.42 27.19 5.88
N LEU A 505 9.25 27.80 5.72
CA LEU A 505 9.09 29.25 5.73
C LEU A 505 8.41 29.68 7.01
N ARG A 506 8.93 30.78 7.60
CA ARG A 506 8.39 31.37 8.82
C ARG A 506 8.13 32.85 8.64
N ARG A 507 7.22 33.38 9.45
CA ARG A 507 6.98 34.82 9.59
C ARG A 507 7.08 35.15 11.07
N GLY A 508 8.24 35.63 11.49
CA GLY A 508 8.58 35.71 12.91
C GLY A 508 8.52 34.33 13.56
N GLN A 509 7.73 34.19 14.63
CA GLN A 509 7.58 32.90 15.30
C GLN A 509 6.57 31.95 14.63
N ALA A 510 5.68 32.48 13.78
CA ALA A 510 4.64 31.69 13.14
C ALA A 510 5.17 30.89 11.94
N ARG A 511 4.63 29.68 11.77
CA ARG A 511 4.83 28.85 10.58
C ARG A 511 4.09 29.50 9.40
N ALA A 512 4.78 29.71 8.28
CA ALA A 512 4.20 30.27 7.06
C ALA A 512 4.00 29.21 5.96
N SER A 513 4.65 28.05 6.05
CA SER A 513 4.50 26.94 5.11
C SER A 513 4.48 25.57 5.79
N GLU A 514 4.12 24.53 5.04
CA GLU A 514 4.52 23.17 5.39
C GLU A 514 6.05 23.03 5.36
N THR A 515 6.57 21.98 6.00
CA THR A 515 8.00 21.66 5.94
C THR A 515 8.27 20.72 4.79
N TRP A 516 9.10 21.16 3.86
CA TRP A 516 9.71 20.31 2.84
C TRP A 516 10.86 19.52 3.43
N LEU A 517 10.81 18.20 3.31
CA LEU A 517 11.89 17.28 3.69
C LEU A 517 12.33 16.50 2.46
N PHE A 518 13.63 16.38 2.23
CA PHE A 518 14.13 15.59 1.11
C PHE A 518 15.46 14.93 1.45
N ARG A 519 15.55 13.62 1.21
CA ARG A 519 16.83 12.91 1.26
C ARG A 519 17.48 13.02 -0.11
N TRP A 520 18.59 13.73 -0.19
CA TRP A 520 19.45 13.64 -1.36
C TRP A 520 20.37 12.42 -1.24
N THR A 521 20.48 11.64 -2.31
CA THR A 521 21.51 10.61 -2.51
C THR A 521 22.20 10.82 -3.87
N PRO A 522 23.48 10.43 -4.02
CA PRO A 522 24.27 10.63 -5.22
C PRO A 522 23.67 10.14 -6.53
#